data_AF-A0A0D3GXS0-F1
#
_entry.id   AF-A0A0D3GXS0-F1
#
_cell.length_a   1.000
_cell.length_b   1.000
_cell.length_c   1.000
_cell.angle_alpha   90.00
_cell.angle_beta   90.00
_cell.angle_gamma   90.00
#
_symmetry.space_group_name_H-M   'P 1'
#
loop_
_entity.id
_entity.type
_entity.pdbx_description
1 polymer ?
#
loop_
_entity_poly.entity_id
_entity_poly.type
_entity_poly.pdbx_seq_one_letter_code
_entity_poly.pdbx_strand_id
1 'polypeptide(L)'
;MPCSGERCRRVWWSSAAAAVAFFFFLGNVTGEPYTLHTNIFANGVGGREQQILVDGVPIRDYRNTAARGGPAFPTWQKMRAHGSLWNADDWATQGGRVKTDWSEAPFFAYYRGLRVTLCAPSPGVAWCGDEPPESPWFDQQEMDAAALSKARQEHLLYDYCEDTKRFKDTGLPVECTIN
;
A
#
# COMPACT_ATOMS: atom_id res chain seq x y z
N MET A 1 18.81 13.74 -14.02
CA MET A 1 19.80 12.86 -14.71
C MET A 1 19.05 12.14 -15.82
N PRO A 2 19.38 12.32 -17.10
CA PRO A 2 18.62 11.70 -18.18
C PRO A 2 19.22 10.32 -18.50
N CYS A 3 18.40 9.27 -18.38
CA CYS A 3 18.74 7.96 -18.94
C CYS A 3 18.20 7.91 -20.38
N SER A 4 19.10 7.99 -21.35
CA SER A 4 18.83 7.61 -22.75
C SER A 4 19.20 6.15 -22.96
N GLY A 5 18.38 5.40 -23.70
CA GLY A 5 18.75 4.10 -24.25
C GLY A 5 18.01 2.93 -23.62
N GLU A 6 17.39 2.14 -24.49
CA GLU A 6 16.58 0.96 -24.24
C GLU A 6 17.23 -0.06 -23.30
N ARG A 7 16.94 0.08 -22.00
CA ARG A 7 16.85 -0.97 -20.96
C ARG A 7 16.86 -0.31 -19.58
N CYS A 8 15.78 0.40 -19.23
CA CYS A 8 15.38 0.46 -17.82
C CYS A 8 14.84 -0.93 -17.43
N ARG A 9 15.73 -1.92 -17.33
CA ARG A 9 15.40 -3.21 -16.71
C ARG A 9 15.08 -2.89 -15.26
N ARG A 10 13.79 -3.00 -14.91
CA ARG A 10 13.24 -3.23 -13.57
C ARG A 10 14.28 -3.07 -12.45
N VAL A 11 14.40 -1.88 -11.89
CA VAL A 11 15.12 -1.72 -10.62
C VAL A 11 14.17 -2.21 -9.53
N TRP A 12 14.16 -3.52 -9.30
CA TRP A 12 13.69 -4.08 -8.04
C TRP A 12 14.80 -3.85 -7.02
N TRP A 13 14.63 -2.90 -6.12
CA TRP A 13 15.29 -3.02 -4.83
C TRP A 13 14.52 -4.04 -4.01
N SER A 14 14.85 -5.32 -4.17
CA SER A 14 14.59 -6.31 -3.13
C SER A 14 15.78 -6.27 -2.18
N SER A 15 15.75 -5.36 -1.21
CA SER A 15 16.40 -5.69 0.05
C SER A 15 15.45 -6.68 0.74
N ALA A 16 15.90 -7.90 1.01
CA ALA A 16 15.16 -8.97 1.67
C ALA A 16 14.68 -8.64 3.11
N ALA A 17 14.70 -7.37 3.52
CA ALA A 17 14.46 -6.89 4.86
C ALA A 17 13.66 -5.57 4.91
N ALA A 18 12.85 -5.28 3.89
CA ALA A 18 12.00 -4.08 3.91
C ALA A 18 10.54 -4.47 3.73
N ALA A 19 9.72 -4.08 4.69
CA ALA A 19 8.31 -3.96 4.49
C ALA A 19 7.99 -2.62 3.82
N VAL A 20 7.19 -2.65 2.75
CA VAL A 20 6.95 -1.50 1.87
C VAL A 20 5.46 -1.40 1.61
N ALA A 21 4.83 -0.32 2.07
CA ALA A 21 3.50 0.07 1.66
C ALA A 21 3.57 0.85 0.33
N PHE A 22 2.76 0.47 -0.64
CA PHE A 22 2.63 1.07 -1.95
C PHE A 22 1.23 1.61 -2.15
N PHE A 23 1.17 2.77 -2.81
CA PHE A 23 -0.04 3.43 -3.27
C PHE A 23 0.12 3.69 -4.75
N PHE A 24 -0.69 3.03 -5.58
CA PHE A 24 -0.68 3.21 -7.02
C PHE A 24 -1.99 3.83 -7.47
N PHE A 25 -1.92 5.07 -7.94
CA PHE A 25 -3.01 5.67 -8.70
C PHE A 25 -2.91 5.17 -10.13
N LEU A 26 -3.85 4.34 -10.55
CA LEU A 26 -3.88 3.77 -11.88
C LEU A 26 -4.68 4.67 -12.81
N GLY A 27 -4.00 5.17 -13.84
CA GLY A 27 -4.58 6.00 -14.89
C GLY A 27 -5.69 5.27 -15.66
N ASN A 28 -6.63 6.04 -16.20
CA ASN A 28 -7.71 5.52 -17.03
C ASN A 28 -7.96 6.42 -18.25
N VAL A 29 -8.79 5.96 -19.17
CA VAL A 29 -9.21 6.75 -20.35
C VAL A 29 -10.03 7.96 -19.91
N THR A 30 -10.02 9.02 -20.72
CA THR A 30 -10.75 10.25 -20.44
C THR A 30 -12.23 9.98 -20.19
N GLY A 31 -12.73 10.46 -19.04
CA GLY A 31 -14.12 10.29 -18.61
C GLY A 31 -14.35 9.10 -17.67
N GLU A 32 -13.38 8.20 -17.51
CA GLU A 32 -13.47 7.05 -16.60
C GLU A 32 -12.75 7.32 -15.27
N PRO A 33 -13.19 6.71 -14.16
CA PRO A 33 -12.58 6.92 -12.85
C PRO A 33 -11.18 6.30 -12.76
N TYR A 34 -10.34 6.92 -11.93
CA TYR A 34 -9.05 6.35 -11.50
C TYR A 34 -9.28 5.26 -10.45
N THR A 35 -8.37 4.30 -10.38
CA THR A 35 -8.36 3.29 -9.31
C THR A 35 -7.16 3.49 -8.40
N LEU A 36 -7.38 3.46 -7.09
CA LEU A 36 -6.31 3.41 -6.09
C LEU A 36 -6.04 1.95 -5.71
N HIS A 37 -4.83 1.47 -6.01
CA HIS A 37 -4.35 0.18 -5.55
C HIS A 37 -3.41 0.36 -4.37
N THR A 38 -3.64 -0.41 -3.31
CA THR A 38 -2.78 -0.45 -2.13
C THR A 38 -2.06 -1.80 -2.07
N ASN A 39 -0.81 -1.82 -1.60
CA ASN A 39 -0.10 -3.09 -1.33
C ASN A 39 0.94 -2.94 -0.20
N ILE A 40 1.10 -3.90 0.71
CA ILE A 40 2.29 -4.07 1.58
C ILE A 40 3.01 -5.33 1.14
N PHE A 41 4.31 -5.19 1.03
CA PHE A 41 5.24 -6.31 1.05
C PHE A 41 5.84 -6.40 2.43
N ALA A 42 5.97 -7.57 3.02
CA ALA A 42 6.75 -7.82 4.22
C ALA A 42 7.64 -9.05 4.00
N ASN A 43 8.95 -8.90 4.23
CA ASN A 43 9.97 -9.92 3.94
C ASN A 43 9.85 -10.54 2.53
N GLY A 44 9.58 -9.72 1.52
CA GLY A 44 9.44 -10.16 0.12
C GLY A 44 8.09 -10.79 -0.25
N VAL A 45 7.15 -10.92 0.70
CA VAL A 45 5.80 -11.43 0.44
C VAL A 45 4.80 -10.26 0.42
N GLY A 46 4.20 -10.01 -0.74
CA GLY A 46 3.19 -8.95 -0.97
C GLY A 46 1.75 -9.36 -0.68
N GLY A 47 0.80 -8.44 -0.95
CA GLY A 47 -0.64 -8.68 -1.06
C GLY A 47 -1.47 -8.31 0.16
N ARG A 48 -1.03 -7.35 0.97
CA ARG A 48 -1.54 -7.14 2.34
C ARG A 48 -1.46 -5.67 2.70
N GLU A 49 -2.43 -4.94 3.27
CA GLU A 49 -2.32 -3.46 3.39
C GLU A 49 -2.83 -2.78 4.63
N GLN A 50 -2.11 -1.69 5.04
CA GLN A 50 -2.08 -0.93 6.33
C GLN A 50 -3.33 -0.09 6.55
N GLN A 51 -3.42 0.56 7.71
CA GLN A 51 -4.39 1.64 7.86
C GLN A 51 -4.09 2.74 6.84
N ILE A 52 -4.97 2.89 5.87
CA ILE A 52 -4.82 3.82 4.77
C ILE A 52 -6.02 4.74 4.79
N LEU A 53 -5.76 6.04 4.81
CA LEU A 53 -6.80 7.06 4.79
C LEU A 53 -6.74 7.83 3.48
N VAL A 54 -7.92 8.14 2.93
CA VAL A 54 -8.09 9.10 1.83
C VAL A 54 -9.02 10.19 2.37
N ASP A 55 -8.54 11.43 2.38
CA ASP A 55 -9.25 12.59 2.95
C ASP A 55 -9.74 12.37 4.39
N GLY A 56 -8.96 11.64 5.20
CA GLY A 56 -9.29 11.31 6.59
C GLY A 56 -10.29 10.16 6.76
N VAL A 57 -10.77 9.55 5.68
CA VAL A 57 -11.63 8.36 5.71
C VAL A 57 -10.77 7.10 5.62
N PRO A 58 -10.83 6.16 6.59
CA PRO A 58 -10.12 4.89 6.48
C PRO A 58 -10.70 4.06 5.33
N ILE A 59 -9.84 3.61 4.42
CA ILE A 59 -10.22 2.74 3.29
C ILE A 59 -9.66 1.32 3.43
N ARG A 60 -8.70 1.12 4.34
CA ARG A 60 -8.13 -0.18 4.68
C ARG A 60 -7.55 -0.17 6.09
N ASP A 61 -7.46 -1.35 6.73
CA ASP A 61 -6.77 -1.63 8.01
C ASP A 61 -5.91 -2.91 7.85
N TYR A 62 -4.64 -2.87 8.26
CA TYR A 62 -3.79 -4.06 8.42
C TYR A 62 -3.41 -4.25 9.87
N ARG A 63 -3.75 -5.40 10.40
CA ARG A 63 -3.37 -5.75 11.75
C ARG A 63 -2.12 -6.61 11.74
N ASN A 64 -1.27 -6.40 12.74
CA ASN A 64 -0.16 -7.29 13.01
C ASN A 64 -0.71 -8.63 13.53
N THR A 65 -0.82 -9.62 12.65
CA THR A 65 -1.29 -10.97 12.95
C THR A 65 -0.16 -11.99 13.02
N ALA A 66 1.11 -11.55 12.96
CA ALA A 66 2.27 -12.44 12.90
C ALA A 66 2.34 -13.44 14.09
N ALA A 67 2.05 -12.96 15.30
CA ALA A 67 2.00 -13.82 16.50
C ALA A 67 0.89 -14.90 16.46
N ARG A 68 -0.11 -14.71 15.60
CA ARG A 68 -1.25 -15.63 15.40
C ARG A 68 -1.10 -16.50 14.15
N GLY A 69 0.12 -16.61 13.61
CA GLY A 69 0.40 -17.38 12.38
C GLY A 69 0.10 -16.62 11.09
N GLY A 70 -0.22 -15.33 11.20
CA GLY A 70 -0.33 -14.43 10.07
C GLY A 70 1.03 -14.05 9.47
N PRO A 71 1.00 -13.29 8.37
CA PRO A 71 2.18 -12.79 7.67
C PRO A 71 3.01 -11.84 8.53
N ALA A 72 4.29 -11.70 8.16
CA ALA A 72 5.20 -10.75 8.79
C ALA A 72 4.65 -9.31 8.70
N PHE A 73 5.01 -8.49 9.70
CA PHE A 73 4.59 -7.09 9.80
C PHE A 73 5.83 -6.18 9.95
N PRO A 74 5.84 -4.96 9.34
CA PRO A 74 6.89 -3.96 9.57
C PRO A 74 6.95 -3.52 11.03
N THR A 75 7.79 -4.17 11.83
CA THR A 75 7.99 -3.81 13.23
C THR A 75 9.32 -3.09 13.46
N TRP A 76 10.40 -3.53 12.81
CA TRP A 76 11.78 -3.06 13.07
C TRP A 76 12.43 -2.29 11.92
N GLN A 77 11.86 -2.37 10.72
CA GLN A 77 12.49 -1.95 9.49
C GLN A 77 12.18 -0.47 9.22
N LYS A 78 13.22 0.38 9.20
CA LYS A 78 13.07 1.81 8.86
C LYS A 78 12.60 1.96 7.42
N MET A 79 11.53 2.71 7.22
CA MET A 79 10.96 2.97 5.89
C MET A 79 11.39 4.33 5.32
N ARG A 80 11.26 4.48 4.01
CA ARG A 80 11.44 5.75 3.29
C ARG A 80 10.20 6.00 2.42
N ALA A 81 9.76 7.25 2.37
CA ALA A 81 8.72 7.67 1.44
C ALA A 81 9.33 7.92 0.05
N HIS A 82 8.69 7.38 -0.98
CA HIS A 82 9.08 7.54 -2.38
C HIS A 82 7.86 7.94 -3.20
N GLY A 83 8.06 8.77 -4.22
CA GLY A 83 7.04 9.11 -5.21
C GLY A 83 7.65 9.02 -6.61
N SER A 84 6.91 8.43 -7.55
CA SER A 84 7.32 8.30 -8.95
C SER A 84 6.11 8.34 -9.87
N LEU A 85 6.34 8.76 -11.12
CA LEU A 85 5.40 8.65 -12.22
C LEU A 85 6.08 7.83 -13.31
N TRP A 86 5.45 6.74 -13.75
CA TRP A 86 6.04 5.79 -14.69
C TRP A 86 4.94 5.04 -15.47
N ASN A 87 5.29 4.52 -16.65
CA ASN A 87 4.38 3.71 -17.48
C ASN A 87 4.33 2.27 -16.98
N ALA A 88 3.12 1.75 -16.79
CA ALA A 88 2.83 0.40 -16.32
C ALA A 88 1.83 -0.35 -17.24
N ASP A 89 2.00 -0.21 -18.56
CA ASP A 89 1.09 -0.69 -19.59
C ASP A 89 0.73 -2.17 -19.51
N ASP A 90 1.60 -3.00 -18.92
CA ASP A 90 1.37 -4.43 -18.82
C ASP A 90 0.22 -4.80 -17.86
N TRP A 91 -0.18 -3.88 -16.96
CA TRP A 91 -1.16 -4.22 -15.92
C TRP A 91 -2.04 -3.06 -15.43
N ALA A 92 -1.65 -1.79 -15.58
CA ALA A 92 -2.29 -0.68 -14.88
C ALA A 92 -3.75 -0.43 -15.30
N THR A 93 -4.02 -0.21 -16.58
CA THR A 93 -5.38 0.17 -17.02
C THR A 93 -6.13 -1.05 -17.53
N GLN A 94 -7.25 -1.38 -16.86
CA GLN A 94 -8.10 -2.53 -17.17
C GLN A 94 -7.35 -3.87 -17.25
N GLY A 95 -6.36 -4.06 -16.37
CA GLY A 95 -5.49 -5.25 -16.39
C GLY A 95 -4.51 -5.28 -17.56
N GLY A 96 -4.10 -4.11 -18.06
CA GLY A 96 -3.14 -3.96 -19.15
C GLY A 96 -3.74 -3.99 -20.56
N ARG A 97 -5.06 -3.97 -20.70
CA ARG A 97 -5.76 -3.98 -22.00
C ARG A 97 -5.68 -2.64 -22.71
N VAL A 98 -5.69 -1.54 -21.95
CA VAL A 98 -5.55 -0.18 -22.48
C VAL A 98 -4.10 0.25 -22.28
N LYS A 99 -3.48 0.75 -23.35
CA LYS A 99 -2.09 1.21 -23.37
C LYS A 99 -2.02 2.72 -23.27
N THR A 100 -0.90 3.22 -22.77
CA THR A 100 -0.63 4.65 -22.70
C THR A 100 -0.63 5.27 -24.10
N ASP A 101 -1.48 6.26 -24.32
CA ASP A 101 -1.43 7.09 -25.52
C ASP A 101 -0.39 8.20 -25.34
N TRP A 102 0.80 7.98 -25.90
CA TRP A 102 1.91 8.93 -25.79
C TRP A 102 1.72 10.22 -26.59
N SER A 103 0.70 10.31 -27.45
CA SER A 103 0.36 11.57 -28.12
C SER A 103 -0.25 12.61 -27.16
N GLU A 104 -0.80 12.15 -26.03
CA GLU A 104 -1.33 12.98 -24.94
C GLU A 104 -0.25 13.44 -23.94
N ALA A 105 1.02 13.10 -24.19
CA ALA A 105 2.13 13.53 -23.35
C ALA A 105 2.37 15.06 -23.47
N PRO A 106 2.88 15.73 -22.42
CA PRO A 106 3.39 15.18 -21.17
C PRO A 106 2.33 14.88 -20.09
N PHE A 107 2.55 13.81 -19.34
CA PHE A 107 1.74 13.46 -18.16
C PHE A 107 2.29 14.13 -16.90
N PHE A 108 1.41 14.72 -16.09
CA PHE A 108 1.78 15.41 -14.86
C PHE A 108 1.19 14.75 -13.62
N ALA A 109 1.99 14.67 -12.56
CA ALA A 109 1.55 14.35 -11.21
C ALA A 109 2.02 15.46 -10.27
N TYR A 110 1.10 16.05 -9.52
CA TYR A 110 1.40 17.15 -8.61
C TYR A 110 1.25 16.69 -7.16
N TYR A 111 2.27 16.96 -6.35
CA TYR A 111 2.30 16.67 -4.93
C TYR A 111 2.36 17.97 -4.16
N ARG A 112 1.47 18.15 -3.17
CA ARG A 112 1.44 19.32 -2.30
C ARG A 112 1.08 18.91 -0.89
N GLY A 113 1.43 19.75 0.09
CA GLY A 113 1.05 19.51 1.48
C GLY A 113 1.67 18.26 2.10
N LEU A 114 2.88 17.87 1.66
CA LEU A 114 3.58 16.72 2.24
C LEU A 114 3.82 16.97 3.73
N ARG A 115 3.17 16.16 4.56
CA ARG A 115 3.34 16.14 6.02
C ARG A 115 3.91 14.80 6.41
N VAL A 116 5.03 14.82 7.12
CA VAL A 116 5.67 13.63 7.66
C VAL A 116 5.78 13.81 9.16
N THR A 117 4.96 13.07 9.90
CA THR A 117 5.10 12.97 11.35
C THR A 117 6.07 11.83 11.62
N LEU A 118 7.29 12.18 11.99
CA LEU A 118 8.27 11.19 12.45
C LEU A 118 7.86 10.72 13.84
N CYS A 119 8.10 9.44 14.11
CA CYS A 119 7.89 8.91 15.44
C CYS A 119 9.00 9.42 16.39
N ALA A 120 8.60 9.93 17.56
CA ALA A 120 9.48 10.29 18.66
C ALA A 120 9.20 9.33 19.83
N PRO A 121 10.20 8.57 20.31
CA PRO A 121 9.97 7.60 21.37
C PRO A 121 9.64 8.28 22.70
N SER A 122 8.81 7.60 23.51
CA SER A 122 8.46 7.97 24.87
C SER A 122 9.70 8.02 25.78
N PRO A 123 9.69 8.83 26.87
CA PRO A 123 10.81 8.88 27.80
C PRO A 123 11.18 7.49 28.34
N GLY A 124 12.45 7.09 28.18
CA GLY A 124 12.93 5.78 28.60
C GLY A 124 12.81 4.67 27.54
N VAL A 125 12.21 4.95 26.39
CA VAL A 125 12.15 4.05 25.23
C VAL A 125 13.30 4.39 24.27
N ALA A 126 14.06 3.38 23.83
CA ALA A 126 15.24 3.61 22.99
C ALA A 126 14.88 4.10 21.59
N TRP A 127 13.79 3.60 21.02
CA TRP A 127 13.26 3.98 19.71
C TRP A 127 11.82 3.47 19.54
N CYS A 128 11.11 3.99 18.56
CA CYS A 128 9.67 3.82 18.44
C CYS A 128 9.10 2.40 18.26
N GLY A 129 9.86 1.44 17.73
CA GLY A 129 9.36 0.07 17.69
C GLY A 129 9.54 -0.69 19.00
N ASP A 130 10.20 -0.08 20.00
CA ASP A 130 10.21 -0.57 21.39
C ASP A 130 9.09 0.07 22.23
N GLU A 131 8.19 0.86 21.63
CA GLU A 131 7.04 1.40 22.38
C GLU A 131 6.20 0.25 22.95
N PRO A 132 5.82 0.34 24.23
CA PRO A 132 4.96 -0.67 24.84
C PRO A 132 3.56 -0.65 24.19
N PRO A 133 2.81 -1.78 24.22
CA PRO A 133 1.46 -1.86 23.64
C PRO A 133 0.48 -0.82 24.20
N GLU A 134 0.71 -0.35 25.42
CA GLU A 134 -0.11 0.66 26.10
C GLU A 134 0.27 2.11 25.72
N SER A 135 1.26 2.29 24.83
CA SER A 135 1.69 3.62 24.40
C SER A 135 0.63 4.28 23.51
N PRO A 136 0.16 5.50 23.86
CA PRO A 136 -0.80 6.23 23.04
C PRO A 136 -0.16 6.80 21.76
N TRP A 137 1.15 6.62 21.56
CA TRP A 137 1.85 7.22 20.43
C TRP A 137 1.34 6.74 19.07
N PHE A 138 0.90 5.48 18.98
CA PHE A 138 0.32 4.93 17.76
C PHE A 138 -1.21 5.05 17.68
N ASP A 139 -1.85 5.53 18.75
CA ASP A 139 -3.29 5.77 18.84
C ASP A 139 -3.68 7.18 18.35
N GLN A 140 -2.85 7.80 17.50
CA GLN A 140 -3.07 9.17 17.02
C GLN A 140 -4.38 9.34 16.25
N GLN A 141 -4.96 8.24 15.74
CA GLN A 141 -6.27 8.24 15.12
C GLN A 141 -6.98 6.91 15.36
N GLU A 142 -8.03 6.94 16.20
CA GLU A 142 -8.92 5.80 16.36
C GLU A 142 -9.51 5.41 14.99
N MET A 143 -9.53 4.09 14.74
CA MET A 143 -10.10 3.58 13.50
C MET A 143 -11.63 3.68 13.56
N ASP A 144 -12.20 4.55 12.72
CA ASP A 144 -13.64 4.57 12.48
C ASP A 144 -14.03 3.34 11.63
N ALA A 145 -14.39 2.26 12.31
CA ALA A 145 -14.80 1.01 11.68
C ALA A 145 -16.07 1.16 10.82
N ALA A 146 -16.97 2.08 11.17
CA ALA A 146 -18.19 2.32 10.40
C ALA A 146 -17.87 3.04 9.08
N ALA A 147 -17.00 4.06 9.13
CA ALA A 147 -16.49 4.73 7.94
C ALA A 147 -15.72 3.76 7.03
N LEU A 148 -14.87 2.89 7.60
CA LEU A 148 -14.16 1.87 6.85
C LEU A 148 -15.12 0.89 6.16
N SER A 149 -16.13 0.40 6.89
CA SER A 149 -17.14 -0.51 6.34
C SER A 149 -17.90 0.14 5.18
N LYS A 150 -18.31 1.39 5.36
CA LYS A 150 -19.01 2.16 4.32
C LYS A 150 -18.12 2.39 3.09
N ALA A 151 -16.88 2.83 3.27
CA ALA A 151 -15.95 3.06 2.18
C ALA A 151 -15.70 1.76 1.38
N ARG A 152 -15.59 0.62 2.07
CA ARG A 152 -15.46 -0.69 1.42
C ARG A 152 -16.72 -1.05 0.63
N GLN A 153 -17.90 -0.87 1.19
CA GLN A 153 -19.16 -1.18 0.50
C GLN A 153 -19.40 -0.32 -0.75
N GLU A 154 -19.01 0.94 -0.71
CA GLU A 154 -19.28 1.90 -1.78
C GLU A 154 -18.21 1.93 -2.87
N HIS A 155 -16.95 1.60 -2.53
CA HIS A 155 -15.80 1.89 -3.40
C HIS A 155 -14.81 0.73 -3.60
N LEU A 156 -14.92 -0.38 -2.86
CA LEU A 156 -13.98 -1.50 -3.03
C LEU A 156 -14.28 -2.29 -4.30
N LEU A 157 -13.37 -2.25 -5.26
CA LEU A 157 -13.50 -2.98 -6.53
C LEU A 157 -12.89 -4.38 -6.50
N TYR A 158 -11.90 -4.62 -5.62
CA TYR A 158 -11.18 -5.87 -5.51
C TYR A 158 -10.66 -6.08 -4.09
N ASP A 159 -10.91 -7.28 -3.55
CA ASP A 159 -10.27 -7.75 -2.33
C ASP A 159 -9.64 -9.13 -2.57
N TYR A 160 -8.34 -9.24 -2.28
CA TYR A 160 -7.62 -10.51 -2.38
C TYR A 160 -8.15 -11.57 -1.41
N CYS A 161 -8.75 -11.16 -0.28
CA CYS A 161 -9.37 -12.10 0.66
C CYS A 161 -10.66 -12.73 0.12
N GLU A 162 -11.25 -12.16 -0.92
CA GLU A 162 -12.45 -12.69 -1.58
C GLU A 162 -12.11 -13.41 -2.91
N ASP A 163 -10.86 -13.34 -3.35
CA ASP A 163 -10.38 -13.91 -4.62
C ASP A 163 -10.06 -15.41 -4.50
N THR A 164 -11.11 -16.22 -4.35
CA THR A 164 -11.03 -17.69 -4.29
C THR A 164 -10.43 -18.31 -5.56
N LYS A 165 -10.48 -17.62 -6.71
CA LYS A 165 -9.89 -18.11 -7.96
C LYS A 165 -8.38 -18.04 -7.91
N ARG A 166 -7.83 -16.92 -7.44
CA ARG A 166 -6.38 -16.73 -7.27
C ARG A 166 -5.80 -17.70 -6.25
N PHE A 167 -6.53 -18.00 -5.19
CA PHE A 167 -6.07 -18.83 -4.07
C PHE A 167 -6.64 -20.26 -4.08
N LYS A 168 -7.10 -20.73 -5.24
CA LYS A 168 -7.74 -22.05 -5.37
C LYS A 168 -6.85 -23.21 -4.89
N ASP A 169 -5.56 -23.15 -5.18
CA ASP A 169 -4.63 -24.25 -4.91
C ASP A 169 -3.89 -24.11 -3.58
N THR A 170 -3.77 -22.88 -3.04
CA THR A 170 -3.00 -22.60 -1.82
C THR A 170 -3.87 -22.28 -0.61
N GLY A 171 -5.17 -22.03 -0.80
CA GLY A 171 -6.06 -21.50 0.23
C GLY A 171 -5.87 -20.00 0.43
N LEU A 172 -6.89 -19.36 1.02
CA LEU A 172 -6.85 -17.94 1.35
C LEU A 172 -5.74 -17.66 2.39
N PRO A 173 -5.10 -16.49 2.32
CA PRO A 173 -4.12 -16.08 3.33
C PRO A 173 -4.73 -16.07 4.74
N VAL A 174 -3.93 -16.50 5.73
CA VAL A 174 -4.35 -16.68 7.13
C VAL A 174 -4.88 -15.38 7.76
N GLU A 175 -4.31 -14.24 7.38
CA GLU A 175 -4.76 -12.93 7.83
C GLU A 175 -6.21 -12.59 7.41
N CYS A 176 -6.74 -13.21 6.36
CA CYS A 176 -8.11 -12.98 5.91
C CYS A 176 -9.16 -13.53 6.88
N THR A 177 -8.78 -14.44 7.79
CA THR A 177 -9.70 -15.09 8.74
C THR A 177 -9.41 -14.74 10.21
N ILE A 178 -8.29 -14.07 10.48
CA ILE A 178 -7.80 -13.76 11.84
C ILE A 178 -8.03 -12.29 12.25
N ASN A 179 -8.50 -11.45 11.32
CA ASN A 179 -8.71 -10.01 11.55
C ASN A 179 -9.86 -9.67 12.50
#